data_AF-A0A8T3XGJ2-F1
#
_entry.id   AF-A0A8T3XGJ2-F1
#
_cell.length_a   1.000
_cell.length_b   1.000
_cell.length_c   1.000
_cell.angle_alpha   90.00
_cell.angle_beta   90.00
_cell.angle_gamma   90.00
#
_symmetry.space_group_name_H-M   'P 1'
#
loop_
_entity.id
_entity.type
_entity.pdbx_description
1 polymer ?
#
loop_
_entity_poly.entity_id
_entity_poly.type
_entity_poly.pdbx_seq_one_letter_code
_entity_poly.pdbx_strand_id
1 'polypeptide(L)' 'MKRRLSEQQEFEIMKIVLDKFLWLGFGIMAYGLYLMYAVGVPIGLSWMAAGAVVLLIFTWIIVKEYEIIR' A
#
# COMPACT_ATOMS: atom_id res chain seq x y z
N MET A 1 -30.18 12.42 7.76
CA MET A 1 -30.01 11.50 6.61
C MET A 1 -28.52 11.22 6.43
N LYS A 2 -28.04 9.99 6.69
CA LYS A 2 -26.66 9.61 6.32
C LYS A 2 -26.61 9.54 4.79
N ARG A 3 -25.76 10.36 4.16
CA ARG A 3 -25.53 10.30 2.71
C ARG A 3 -24.82 8.98 2.43
N ARG A 4 -25.50 8.05 1.75
CA ARG A 4 -24.83 6.88 1.15
C ARG A 4 -24.18 7.38 -0.14
N LEU A 5 -22.93 7.04 -0.34
CA LEU A 5 -22.21 7.35 -1.57
C LEU A 5 -22.76 6.45 -2.68
N SER A 6 -22.71 6.90 -3.93
CA SER A 6 -22.94 6.00 -5.06
C SER A 6 -21.77 5.03 -5.20
N GLU A 7 -21.99 3.84 -5.76
CA GLU A 7 -20.93 2.85 -6.06
C GLU A 7 -19.75 3.48 -6.81
N GLN A 8 -20.05 4.44 -7.69
CA GLN A 8 -19.06 5.19 -8.45
C GLN A 8 -18.18 6.10 -7.56
N GLN A 9 -18.77 6.73 -6.55
CA GLN A 9 -18.01 7.52 -5.58
C GLN A 9 -17.16 6.64 -4.65
N GLU A 10 -17.66 5.47 -4.27
CA GLU A 10 -16.91 4.50 -3.46
C GLU A 10 -15.69 3.96 -4.23
N PHE A 11 -15.84 3.69 -5.52
CA PHE A 11 -14.72 3.31 -6.40
C PHE A 11 -13.66 4.41 -6.52
N GLU A 12 -14.05 5.67 -6.69
CA GLU A 12 -13.10 6.79 -6.74
C GLU A 12 -12.33 6.93 -5.42
N ILE A 13 -13.00 6.78 -4.28
CA ILE A 13 -12.35 6.81 -2.97
C ILE A 13 -11.35 5.66 -2.83
N MET A 14 -11.73 4.45 -3.23
CA MET A 14 -10.83 3.29 -3.19
C MET A 14 -9.55 3.52 -4.00
N LYS A 15 -9.64 4.14 -5.18
CA LYS A 15 -8.44 4.48 -5.99
C LYS A 15 -7.52 5.47 -5.27
N ILE A 16 -8.08 6.50 -4.66
CA ILE A 16 -7.31 7.49 -3.88
C ILE A 16 -6.66 6.84 -2.65
N VAL A 17 -7.37 5.92 -2.01
CA VAL A 17 -6.88 5.19 -0.85
C VAL A 17 -5.74 4.24 -1.24
N LEU A 18 -5.90 3.49 -2.34
CA LEU A 18 -4.85 2.64 -2.91
C LEU A 18 -3.57 3.44 -3.17
N ASP A 19 -3.66 4.60 -3.81
CA ASP A 19 -2.50 5.44 -4.11
C ASP A 19 -1.74 5.83 -2.83
N LYS A 20 -2.45 6.31 -1.81
CA LYS A 20 -1.86 6.67 -0.51
C LYS A 20 -1.16 5.50 0.18
N PHE A 21 -1.72 4.29 0.10
CA PHE A 21 -1.07 3.10 0.65
C PHE A 21 0.14 2.65 -0.17
N LEU A 22 0.09 2.82 -1.49
CA LEU A 22 1.21 2.52 -2.38
C LEU A 22 2.41 3.40 -2.03
N TRP A 23 2.18 4.68 -1.76
CA TRP A 23 3.20 5.62 -1.29
C TRP A 23 3.90 5.17 0.00
N LEU A 24 3.16 4.54 0.91
CA LEU A 24 3.69 4.08 2.20
C LEU A 24 4.67 2.92 2.01
N GLY A 25 4.29 1.91 1.23
CA GLY A 25 5.18 0.80 0.90
C GLY A 25 6.36 1.23 0.03
N PHE A 26 6.14 2.15 -0.92
CA PHE A 26 7.21 2.73 -1.73
C PHE A 26 8.23 3.48 -0.86
N GLY A 27 7.78 4.25 0.13
CA GLY A 27 8.66 4.94 1.07
C GLY A 27 9.54 3.98 1.86
N ILE A 28 8.97 2.86 2.34
CA ILE A 28 9.74 1.81 3.04
C ILE A 28 10.78 1.19 2.11
N MET A 29 10.42 0.88 0.86
CA MET A 29 11.36 0.31 -0.11
C MET A 29 12.48 1.29 -0.50
N ALA A 30 12.15 2.58 -0.67
CA ALA A 30 13.13 3.63 -0.93
C ALA A 30 14.11 3.79 0.24
N TYR A 31 13.62 3.69 1.48
CA TYR A 31 14.47 3.66 2.67
C TYR A 31 15.36 2.41 2.71
N GLY A 32 14.82 1.25 2.35
CA GLY A 32 15.61 0.01 2.21
C GLY A 32 16.75 0.17 1.20
N LEU A 33 16.49 0.78 0.04
CA LEU A 33 17.53 1.11 -0.94
C LEU A 33 18.62 2.03 -0.37
N TYR A 34 18.22 3.07 0.37
CA TYR A 34 19.17 3.94 1.07
C TYR A 34 20.03 3.17 2.07
N LEU A 35 19.45 2.26 2.85
CA LEU A 35 20.17 1.43 3.81
C LEU A 35 21.16 0.45 3.18
N MET A 36 20.91 0.00 1.94
CA MET A 36 21.90 -0.80 1.21
C MET A 36 23.20 -0.02 0.99
N TYR A 37 23.09 1.27 0.67
CA TYR A 37 24.23 2.15 0.46
C TYR A 37 24.86 2.60 1.78
N ALA A 38 24.05 2.96 2.79
CA ALA A 38 24.53 3.58 4.02
C ALA A 38 25.03 2.59 5.09
N VAL A 39 24.45 1.38 5.14
CA VAL A 39 24.70 0.42 6.23
C VAL A 39 25.15 -0.95 5.69
N GLY A 40 24.45 -1.46 4.68
CA GLY A 40 24.81 -2.71 4.02
C GLY A 40 23.63 -3.40 3.35
N VAL A 41 23.95 -4.17 2.31
CA VAL A 41 22.97 -4.87 1.46
C VAL A 41 22.00 -5.76 2.25
N PRO A 42 22.43 -6.58 3.24
CA PRO A 42 21.50 -7.47 3.96
C PRO A 42 20.43 -6.70 4.74
N ILE A 43 20.79 -5.56 5.33
CA ILE A 43 19.86 -4.70 6.08
C ILE A 43 18.91 -4.02 5.11
N GLY A 44 19.41 -3.43 4.03
CA GLY A 44 18.53 -2.81 3.04
C GLY A 44 17.54 -3.80 2.39
N LEU A 45 17.98 -5.04 2.13
CA LEU A 45 17.12 -6.10 1.59
C LEU A 45 15.99 -6.48 2.56
N SER A 46 16.25 -6.55 3.86
CA SER A 46 15.20 -6.88 4.84
C SER A 46 14.14 -5.78 4.93
N TRP A 47 14.55 -4.51 4.84
CA TRP A 47 13.62 -3.37 4.77
C TRP A 47 12.82 -3.35 3.47
N MET A 48 13.45 -3.66 2.33
CA MET A 48 12.72 -3.80 1.05
C MET A 48 11.70 -4.94 1.10
N ALA A 49 12.07 -6.10 1.67
CA ALA A 49 11.16 -7.22 1.86
C ALA A 49 9.98 -6.85 2.76
N ALA A 50 10.23 -6.12 3.86
CA ALA A 50 9.18 -5.61 4.73
C ALA A 50 8.22 -4.67 3.98
N GLY A 51 8.74 -3.74 3.16
CA GLY A 51 7.93 -2.85 2.32
C GLY A 51 7.06 -3.62 1.31
N ALA A 52 7.61 -4.65 0.68
CA ALA A 52 6.86 -5.53 -0.22
C ALA A 52 5.74 -6.28 0.50
N VAL A 53 6.00 -6.83 1.69
CA VAL A 53 4.97 -7.51 2.51
C VAL A 53 3.84 -6.55 2.89
N VAL A 54 4.17 -5.32 3.28
CA VAL A 54 3.16 -4.29 3.60
C VAL A 54 2.27 -3.99 2.40
N LEU A 55 2.85 -3.82 1.20
CA LEU A 55 2.08 -3.59 -0.02
C LEU A 55 1.17 -4.76 -0.37
N LEU A 56 1.64 -6.00 -0.21
CA LEU A 56 0.84 -7.20 -0.46
C LEU A 56 -0.34 -7.29 0.50
N ILE A 57 -0.14 -7.01 1.78
CA ILE A 57 -1.21 -6.99 2.79
C ILE A 57 -2.25 -5.94 2.43
N PHE A 58 -1.84 -4.71 2.13
CA PHE A 58 -2.79 -3.64 1.76
C PHE A 58 -3.54 -3.96 0.47
N THR A 59 -2.84 -4.47 -0.54
CA THR A 59 -3.46 -4.89 -1.81
C THR A 59 -4.51 -5.98 -1.55
N TRP A 60 -4.19 -6.96 -0.72
CA TRP A 60 -5.14 -8.03 -0.36
C TRP A 60 -6.37 -7.51 0.36
N ILE A 61 -6.20 -6.59 1.33
CA ILE A 61 -7.30 -5.94 2.05
C ILE A 61 -8.21 -5.17 1.08
N ILE A 62 -7.63 -4.41 0.16
CA ILE A 62 -8.38 -3.58 -0.80
C ILE A 62 -9.16 -4.45 -1.78
N VAL A 63 -8.55 -5.51 -2.32
CA VAL A 63 -9.23 -6.45 -3.23
C VAL A 63 -10.40 -7.13 -2.51
N LYS A 64 -10.20 -7.54 -1.26
CA LYS A 64 -11.24 -8.13 -0.41
C LYS A 64 -12.41 -7.16 -0.19
N GLU A 65 -12.15 -5.90 0.11
CA GLU A 65 -13.22 -4.90 0.25
C GLU A 65 -13.94 -4.65 -1.08
N TYR A 66 -13.21 -4.61 -2.20
CA TYR A 66 -13.82 -4.43 -3.51
C TYR A 66 -14.76 -5.59 -3.90
N GLU A 67 -14.37 -6.83 -3.60
CA GLU A 67 -15.21 -8.01 -3.82
C GLU A 67 -16.45 -8.04 -2.92
N ILE A 68 -16.43 -7.42 -1.74
CA ILE A 68 -17.59 -7.31 -0.85
C ILE A 68 -18.59 -6.25 -1.35
N ILE A 69 -18.11 -5.19 -2.01
CA ILE A 69 -18.96 -4.12 -2.54
C ILE A 69 -19.68 -4.54 -3.83
N ARG A 70 -19.08 -5.45 -4.63
CA ARG A 70 -19.64 -5.95 -5.88
C ARG A 70 -20.68 -7.06 -5.69
#